data_AF-A0A6S7IRZ5-F1
#
_entry.id   AF-A0A6S7IRZ5-F1
#
_cell.length_a   1.000
_cell.length_b   1.000
_cell.length_c   1.000
_cell.angle_alpha   90.00
_cell.angle_beta   90.00
_cell.angle_gamma   90.00
#
_symmetry.space_group_name_H-M   'P 1'
#
loop_
_entity.id
_entity.type
_entity.pdbx_description
1 polymer ?
#
loop_
_entity_poly.entity_id
_entity_poly.type
_entity_poly.pdbx_seq_one_letter_code
_entity_poly.pdbx_strand_id
1 'polypeptide(L)'
;MPFVSKNRPCARCCDVYKCPHCPEREFETAAALITHLKKNFKHKCQTNYTTFMCLKCNVDFQSRRGFIHHLQQKRIHKYDLHQAACCGRFQDVTRLIQNESADETGASHIVKNGELLYQRGMTPMHCAAFRGYTRCLRIMLSWEDGNPNTADEIGQTPVHLAAKCGKATSLRLLLRKGGILDLEDDEGMTPIKLATDSCIDTIIQHQIATMIGKQISKYFMRKME
;
A
#
# COMPACT_ATOMS: atom_id res chain seq x y z
N MET A 1 -14.98 -18.58 -13.40
CA MET A 1 -15.85 -17.39 -13.25
C MET A 1 -17.30 -17.86 -13.31
N PRO A 2 -18.22 -17.29 -12.52
CA PRO A 2 -18.71 -15.94 -12.78
C PRO A 2 -18.39 -14.93 -11.68
N PHE A 3 -18.12 -13.71 -12.13
CA PHE A 3 -18.18 -12.48 -11.36
C PHE A 3 -19.65 -12.13 -11.07
N VAL A 4 -19.90 -11.51 -9.90
CA VAL A 4 -20.67 -10.25 -9.69
C VAL A 4 -21.14 -10.21 -8.23
N SER A 5 -20.58 -9.30 -7.43
CA SER A 5 -21.40 -8.44 -6.57
C SER A 5 -20.72 -7.08 -6.49
N LYS A 6 -21.29 -6.11 -7.20
CA LYS A 6 -20.99 -4.68 -7.09
C LYS A 6 -21.23 -4.24 -5.64
N ASN A 7 -20.40 -3.33 -5.14
CA ASN A 7 -20.61 -2.55 -3.91
C ASN A 7 -20.68 -3.33 -2.58
N ARG A 8 -19.55 -3.88 -2.11
CA ARG A 8 -19.36 -4.04 -0.66
C ARG A 8 -18.54 -2.84 -0.15
N PRO A 9 -19.14 -1.85 0.54
CA PRO A 9 -18.35 -0.92 1.33
C PRO A 9 -17.72 -1.74 2.47
N CYS A 10 -16.39 -1.72 2.55
CA CYS A 10 -15.63 -2.33 3.64
C CYS A 10 -16.08 -1.69 4.96
N ALA A 11 -16.86 -2.46 5.73
CA ALA A 11 -17.12 -2.19 7.14
C ALA A 11 -15.84 -2.46 7.95
N ARG A 12 -15.67 -1.77 9.08
CA ARG A 12 -14.73 -2.06 10.18
C ARG A 12 -13.50 -1.22 10.43
N CYS A 13 -13.39 0.02 9.93
CA CYS A 13 -12.31 0.92 10.41
C CYS A 13 -12.71 2.31 10.90
N CYS A 14 -13.97 2.73 10.76
CA CYS A 14 -14.63 3.58 11.77
C CYS A 14 -16.14 3.29 11.69
N ASP A 15 -16.64 2.38 12.51
CA ASP A 15 -18.02 1.89 12.39
C ASP A 15 -19.05 2.86 12.96
N VAL A 16 -18.60 3.99 13.51
CA VAL A 16 -19.45 4.93 14.22
C VAL A 16 -19.03 6.37 13.92
N TYR A 17 -19.88 7.09 13.20
CA TYR A 17 -19.88 8.54 13.11
C TYR A 17 -20.73 9.10 14.26
N LYS A 18 -20.27 10.14 14.95
CA LYS A 18 -21.03 10.79 16.01
C LYS A 18 -21.55 12.14 15.55
N CYS A 19 -22.74 12.50 16.00
CA CYS A 19 -23.26 13.85 15.80
C CYS A 19 -22.50 14.81 16.74
N PRO A 20 -21.94 15.92 16.24
CA PRO A 20 -21.27 16.93 17.09
C PRO A 20 -22.19 17.55 18.15
N HIS A 21 -23.51 17.45 17.94
CA HIS A 21 -24.55 18.06 18.77
C HIS A 21 -25.40 17.04 19.54
N CYS A 22 -25.18 15.75 19.31
CA CYS A 22 -25.84 14.64 20.00
C CYS A 22 -24.80 13.55 20.28
N PRO A 23 -23.96 13.70 21.32
CA PRO A 23 -22.83 12.81 21.59
C PRO A 23 -23.25 11.35 21.85
N GLU A 24 -24.49 11.15 22.30
CA GLU A 24 -25.12 9.84 22.55
C GLU A 24 -25.52 9.07 21.28
N ARG A 25 -25.45 9.69 20.10
CA ARG A 25 -25.92 9.07 18.85
C ARG A 25 -24.77 8.70 17.92
N GLU A 26 -24.78 7.44 17.56
CA GLU A 26 -23.81 6.75 16.72
C GLU A 26 -24.43 6.38 15.37
N PHE A 27 -23.70 6.55 14.28
CA PHE A 27 -24.17 6.30 12.91
C PHE A 27 -23.18 5.42 12.17
N GLU A 28 -23.64 4.38 11.50
CA GLU A 28 -22.76 3.44 10.78
C GLU A 28 -22.20 4.02 9.46
N THR A 29 -22.86 5.04 8.90
CA THR A 29 -22.44 5.66 7.65
C THR A 29 -22.51 7.18 7.73
N ALA A 30 -21.61 7.86 7.00
CA ALA A 30 -21.67 9.32 6.86
C ALA A 30 -23.02 9.78 6.29
N ALA A 31 -23.62 9.00 5.38
CA ALA A 31 -24.94 9.29 4.82
C ALA A 31 -26.06 9.24 5.88
N ALA A 32 -26.01 8.30 6.83
CA ALA A 32 -26.95 8.22 7.94
C ALA A 32 -26.81 9.42 8.89
N LEU A 33 -25.58 9.81 9.24
CA LEU A 33 -25.32 11.03 10.02
C LEU A 33 -25.89 12.27 9.31
N ILE A 34 -25.64 12.43 8.02
CA ILE A 34 -26.14 13.57 7.24
C ILE A 34 -27.67 13.61 7.20
N THR A 35 -28.32 12.45 7.08
CA THR A 35 -29.78 12.37 7.07
C THR A 35 -30.36 12.74 8.43
N HIS A 36 -29.70 12.34 9.52
CA HIS A 36 -30.05 12.74 10.88
C HIS A 36 -29.90 14.26 11.09
N LEU A 37 -28.77 14.83 10.66
CA LEU A 37 -28.52 16.27 10.78
C LEU A 37 -29.60 17.11 10.07
N LYS A 38 -30.06 16.67 8.89
CA LYS A 38 -31.10 17.37 8.10
C LYS A 38 -32.51 17.26 8.66
N LYS A 39 -32.87 16.12 9.28
CA LYS A 39 -34.23 15.86 9.78
C LYS A 39 -34.52 16.53 11.12
N ASN A 40 -33.50 16.76 11.95
CA ASN A 40 -33.70 17.19 13.33
C ASN A 40 -33.80 18.72 13.45
N PHE A 41 -34.98 19.25 13.79
CA PHE A 41 -35.21 20.70 13.92
C PHE A 41 -34.31 21.37 14.96
N LYS A 42 -33.89 20.64 16.00
CA LYS A 42 -32.95 21.16 17.02
C LYS A 42 -31.61 21.60 16.42
N HIS A 43 -31.16 20.96 15.35
CA HIS A 43 -29.92 21.36 14.67
C HIS A 43 -30.12 22.58 13.79
N LYS A 44 -31.28 22.73 13.13
CA LYS A 44 -31.58 23.88 12.27
C LYS A 44 -31.52 25.22 13.03
N CYS A 45 -31.69 25.20 14.35
CA CYS A 45 -31.57 26.37 15.21
C CYS A 45 -30.12 26.68 15.62
N GLN A 46 -29.14 25.83 15.31
CA GLN A 46 -27.73 26.03 15.66
C GLN A 46 -27.00 26.77 14.54
N THR A 47 -26.21 27.79 14.85
CA THR A 47 -25.53 28.64 13.85
C THR A 47 -24.69 27.87 12.82
N ASN A 48 -24.22 26.66 13.16
CA ASN A 48 -23.27 25.88 12.36
C ASN A 48 -23.90 24.66 11.66
N TYR A 49 -25.24 24.54 11.61
CA TYR A 49 -25.90 23.36 11.02
C TYR A 49 -25.63 23.18 9.52
N THR A 50 -25.23 24.25 8.84
CA THR A 50 -24.90 24.27 7.41
C THR A 50 -23.50 23.75 7.11
N THR A 51 -22.65 23.59 8.13
CA THR A 51 -21.26 23.14 8.01
C THR A 51 -21.08 21.75 8.61
N PHE A 52 -20.37 20.87 7.90
CA PHE A 52 -19.99 19.55 8.39
C PHE A 52 -18.59 19.60 8.98
N MET A 53 -18.42 19.17 10.22
CA MET A 53 -17.13 19.19 10.91
C MET A 53 -16.51 17.79 10.97
N CYS A 54 -15.22 17.68 10.62
CA CYS A 54 -14.45 16.46 10.84
C CYS A 54 -13.82 16.47 12.24
N LEU A 55 -14.39 15.72 13.18
CA LEU A 55 -13.90 15.67 14.58
C LEU A 55 -12.43 15.24 14.72
N LYS A 56 -11.86 14.57 13.71
CA LYS A 56 -10.47 14.10 13.73
C LYS A 56 -9.46 15.20 13.38
N CYS A 57 -9.81 16.14 12.52
CA CYS A 57 -8.90 17.22 12.09
C CYS A 57 -9.44 18.63 12.36
N ASN A 58 -10.63 18.72 12.97
CA ASN A 58 -11.31 19.95 13.31
C ASN A 58 -11.49 20.92 12.13
N VAL A 59 -11.74 20.37 10.94
CA VAL A 59 -11.97 21.15 9.71
C VAL A 59 -13.46 21.16 9.38
N ASP A 60 -13.97 22.34 9.04
CA ASP A 60 -15.35 22.56 8.61
C ASP A 60 -15.49 22.50 7.08
N PHE A 61 -16.57 21.88 6.64
CA PHE A 61 -16.91 21.69 5.23
C PHE A 61 -18.29 22.26 4.95
N GLN A 62 -18.37 23.20 4.01
CA GLN A 62 -19.64 23.80 3.60
C GLN A 62 -20.48 22.90 2.69
N SER A 63 -19.88 21.84 2.11
CA SER A 63 -20.58 20.94 1.20
C SER A 63 -20.56 19.49 1.68
N ARG A 64 -21.72 18.82 1.55
CA ARG A 64 -21.88 17.38 1.81
C ARG A 64 -20.87 16.55 1.01
N ARG A 65 -20.66 16.92 -0.26
CA ARG A 65 -19.72 16.25 -1.15
C ARG A 65 -18.29 16.42 -0.64
N GLY A 66 -17.88 17.63 -0.26
CA GLY A 66 -16.55 17.90 0.30
C GLY A 66 -16.30 17.14 1.60
N PHE A 67 -17.28 17.07 2.50
CA PHE A 67 -17.15 16.31 3.75
C PHE A 67 -17.04 14.80 3.52
N ILE A 68 -17.90 14.23 2.68
CA ILE A 68 -17.83 12.80 2.33
C ILE A 68 -16.51 12.51 1.62
N HIS A 69 -16.10 13.36 0.69
CA HIS A 69 -14.83 13.22 -0.04
C HIS A 69 -13.63 13.26 0.91
N HIS A 70 -13.60 14.20 1.86
CA HIS A 70 -12.56 14.28 2.89
C HIS A 70 -12.51 13.03 3.78
N LEU A 71 -13.67 12.55 4.24
CA LEU A 71 -13.76 11.33 5.06
C LEU A 71 -13.35 10.08 4.28
N GLN A 72 -13.65 10.04 2.98
CA GLN A 72 -13.22 8.98 2.08
C GLN A 72 -11.72 9.06 1.83
N GLN A 73 -11.16 10.23 1.50
CA GLN A 73 -9.72 10.42 1.27
C GLN A 73 -8.91 10.00 2.50
N LYS A 74 -9.30 10.43 3.71
CA LYS A 74 -8.62 10.00 4.94
C LYS A 74 -8.76 8.49 5.29
N ARG A 75 -9.60 7.74 4.57
CA ARG A 75 -9.73 6.27 4.65
C ARG A 75 -9.08 5.52 3.47
N ILE A 76 -9.07 6.14 2.28
CA ILE A 76 -8.40 5.67 1.05
C ILE A 76 -6.92 5.39 1.35
N HIS A 77 -6.29 6.27 2.12
CA HIS A 77 -4.86 6.20 2.43
C HIS A 77 -4.39 4.91 3.14
N LYS A 78 -5.26 4.22 3.90
CA LYS A 78 -4.87 2.99 4.64
C LYS A 78 -5.10 1.69 3.85
N TYR A 79 -5.94 1.69 2.80
CA TYR A 79 -6.38 0.45 2.14
C TYR A 79 -6.34 0.45 0.60
N ASP A 80 -5.99 1.56 -0.06
CA ASP A 80 -6.16 1.65 -1.51
C ASP A 80 -4.95 1.17 -2.30
N LEU A 81 -3.72 1.56 -1.92
CA LEU A 81 -2.53 1.13 -2.63
C LEU A 81 -2.21 -0.35 -2.36
N HIS A 82 -2.32 -0.81 -1.10
CA HIS A 82 -2.17 -2.22 -0.74
C HIS A 82 -3.16 -3.11 -1.48
N GLN A 83 -4.46 -2.77 -1.49
CA GLN A 83 -5.46 -3.58 -2.18
C GLN A 83 -5.29 -3.51 -3.70
N ALA A 84 -4.92 -2.34 -4.26
CA ALA A 84 -4.63 -2.23 -5.68
C ALA A 84 -3.43 -3.12 -6.08
N ALA A 85 -2.35 -3.07 -5.29
CA ALA A 85 -1.18 -3.93 -5.46
C ALA A 85 -1.52 -5.42 -5.27
N CYS A 86 -2.28 -5.77 -4.24
CA CYS A 86 -2.72 -7.14 -3.92
C CYS A 86 -3.71 -7.71 -4.94
N CYS A 87 -4.41 -6.88 -5.71
CA CYS A 87 -5.29 -7.33 -6.79
C CYS A 87 -4.66 -7.19 -8.19
N GLY A 88 -3.43 -6.67 -8.29
CA GLY A 88 -2.78 -6.43 -9.58
C GLY A 88 -3.40 -5.29 -10.40
N ARG A 89 -4.17 -4.39 -9.77
CA ARG A 89 -4.85 -3.25 -10.40
C ARG A 89 -3.86 -2.11 -10.67
N PHE A 90 -2.99 -2.32 -11.65
CA PHE A 90 -1.86 -1.43 -11.93
C PHE A 90 -2.27 0.00 -12.30
N GLN A 91 -3.45 0.20 -12.92
CA GLN A 91 -3.96 1.53 -13.25
C GLN A 91 -4.34 2.31 -11.99
N ASP A 92 -4.92 1.62 -11.01
CA ASP A 92 -5.25 2.21 -9.71
C ASP A 92 -3.95 2.51 -8.95
N VAL A 93 -2.96 1.60 -8.97
CA VAL A 93 -1.62 1.84 -8.42
C VAL A 93 -0.98 3.11 -9.01
N THR A 94 -0.99 3.28 -10.34
CA THR A 94 -0.46 4.49 -11.00
C THR A 94 -1.18 5.75 -10.54
N ARG A 95 -2.51 5.72 -10.52
CA ARG A 95 -3.32 6.89 -10.12
C ARG A 95 -3.09 7.27 -8.65
N LEU A 96 -2.99 6.29 -7.76
CA LEU A 96 -2.81 6.54 -6.33
C LEU A 96 -1.42 7.12 -6.04
N ILE A 97 -0.38 6.59 -6.69
CA ILE A 97 0.99 7.10 -6.55
C ILE A 97 1.15 8.52 -7.14
N GLN A 98 0.41 8.86 -8.21
CA GLN A 98 0.51 10.17 -8.87
C GLN A 98 -0.30 11.28 -8.20
N ASN A 99 -1.41 10.96 -7.52
CA ASN A 99 -2.37 11.95 -7.03
C ASN A 99 -2.25 12.23 -5.53
N GLU A 100 -1.62 11.36 -4.76
CA GLU A 100 -1.48 11.49 -3.32
C GLU A 100 0.00 11.59 -2.97
N SER A 101 0.34 12.36 -1.95
CA SER A 101 1.62 12.21 -1.27
C SER A 101 1.67 10.79 -0.69
N ALA A 102 2.12 9.84 -1.51
CA ALA A 102 3.35 9.15 -1.24
C ALA A 102 3.59 8.78 0.24
N ASP A 103 4.00 9.77 1.00
CA ASP A 103 4.41 9.78 2.40
C ASP A 103 3.26 9.42 3.38
N GLU A 104 2.01 9.49 2.95
CA GLU A 104 0.84 9.12 3.77
C GLU A 104 0.31 7.70 3.46
N THR A 105 0.68 7.12 2.31
CA THR A 105 0.13 5.83 1.80
C THR A 105 1.18 4.81 1.37
N GLY A 106 2.46 5.17 1.50
CA GLY A 106 3.49 4.84 0.52
C GLY A 106 3.75 3.36 0.24
N ALA A 107 4.39 3.14 -0.91
CA ALA A 107 4.92 1.84 -1.33
C ALA A 107 5.84 1.18 -0.29
N SER A 108 6.34 1.97 0.66
CA SER A 108 7.19 1.59 1.79
C SER A 108 6.47 1.62 3.16
N HIS A 109 5.19 2.01 3.23
CA HIS A 109 4.45 2.09 4.50
C HIS A 109 4.01 0.70 5.00
N ILE A 110 4.34 0.46 6.26
CA ILE A 110 4.06 -0.73 7.06
C ILE A 110 2.68 -0.53 7.71
N VAL A 111 1.68 -1.34 7.34
CA VAL A 111 0.38 -1.30 8.02
C VAL A 111 0.51 -2.04 9.35
N LYS A 112 0.66 -1.27 10.43
CA LYS A 112 0.50 -1.80 11.79
C LYS A 112 -1.00 -1.79 12.13
N ASN A 113 -1.56 -2.99 12.29
CA ASN A 113 -2.92 -3.33 12.74
C ASN A 113 -4.06 -3.18 11.70
N GLY A 114 -4.59 -4.33 11.23
CA GLY A 114 -5.84 -4.40 10.46
C GLY A 114 -6.25 -5.77 9.88
N GLU A 115 -6.36 -6.83 10.69
CA GLU A 115 -7.11 -8.08 10.39
C GLU A 115 -7.13 -8.58 8.93
N LEU A 116 -5.98 -9.00 8.41
CA LEU A 116 -5.91 -10.09 7.44
C LEU A 116 -4.79 -11.02 7.93
N LEU A 117 -4.94 -12.34 7.80
CA LEU A 117 -4.07 -13.41 8.31
C LEU A 117 -2.57 -13.34 7.91
N TYR A 118 -2.14 -12.25 7.25
CA TYR A 118 -0.79 -11.99 6.75
C TYR A 118 -0.25 -10.59 7.13
N GLN A 119 -0.91 -9.84 8.02
CA GLN A 119 -0.51 -8.45 8.34
C GLN A 119 0.50 -8.35 9.48
N ARG A 120 1.76 -8.61 9.12
CA ARG A 120 2.93 -8.28 9.92
C ARG A 120 3.70 -7.14 9.26
N GLY A 121 3.11 -5.95 9.18
CA GLY A 121 3.81 -4.79 8.64
C GLY A 121 4.16 -4.79 7.14
N MET A 122 3.46 -5.57 6.33
CA MET A 122 3.71 -5.63 4.89
C MET A 122 3.40 -4.31 4.16
N THR A 123 4.24 -3.96 3.19
CA THR A 123 4.02 -2.84 2.27
C THR A 123 3.27 -3.27 0.99
N PRO A 124 2.74 -2.35 0.16
CA PRO A 124 2.11 -2.71 -1.11
C PRO A 124 3.04 -3.52 -2.04
N MET A 125 4.36 -3.25 -1.99
CA MET A 125 5.36 -3.97 -2.76
C MET A 125 5.48 -5.43 -2.31
N HIS A 126 5.36 -5.72 -1.01
CA HIS A 126 5.31 -7.08 -0.51
C HIS A 126 4.13 -7.86 -1.10
N CYS A 127 2.94 -7.26 -1.11
CA CYS A 127 1.75 -7.88 -1.69
C CYS A 127 1.91 -8.17 -3.19
N ALA A 128 2.47 -7.20 -3.94
CA ALA A 128 2.72 -7.39 -5.38
C ALA A 128 3.81 -8.43 -5.64
N ALA A 129 4.85 -8.51 -4.82
CA ALA A 129 5.92 -9.50 -4.92
C ALA A 129 5.43 -10.92 -4.60
N PHE A 130 4.69 -11.08 -3.50
CA PHE A 130 4.06 -12.34 -3.10
C PHE A 130 3.17 -12.92 -4.22
N ARG A 131 2.37 -12.07 -4.87
CA ARG A 131 1.46 -12.49 -5.96
C ARG A 131 2.12 -12.53 -7.33
N GLY A 132 3.29 -11.92 -7.51
CA GLY A 132 4.01 -11.88 -8.78
C GLY A 132 3.51 -10.80 -9.76
N TYR A 133 2.88 -9.73 -9.27
CA TYR A 133 2.36 -8.65 -10.11
C TYR A 133 3.45 -7.66 -10.53
N THR A 134 4.28 -8.11 -11.49
CA THR A 134 5.40 -7.36 -12.06
C THR A 134 5.07 -5.95 -12.53
N ARG A 135 3.86 -5.72 -13.08
CA ARG A 135 3.45 -4.39 -13.56
C ARG A 135 3.25 -3.40 -12.42
N CYS A 136 2.66 -3.86 -11.31
CA CYS A 136 2.49 -3.04 -10.10
C CYS A 136 3.86 -2.74 -9.48
N LEU A 137 4.73 -3.76 -9.37
CA LEU A 137 6.10 -3.59 -8.88
C LEU A 137 6.88 -2.58 -9.72
N ARG A 138 6.77 -2.64 -11.04
CA ARG A 138 7.48 -1.72 -11.94
C ARG A 138 7.07 -0.26 -11.71
N ILE A 139 5.78 -0.01 -11.49
CA ILE A 139 5.26 1.34 -11.21
C ILE A 139 5.79 1.81 -9.84
N MET A 140 5.66 0.96 -8.80
CA MET A 140 6.15 1.29 -7.46
C MET A 140 7.67 1.52 -7.42
N LEU A 141 8.47 0.73 -8.15
CA LEU A 141 9.94 0.88 -8.25
C LEU A 141 10.39 2.02 -9.16
N SER A 142 9.49 2.61 -9.95
CA SER A 142 9.80 3.79 -10.77
C SER A 142 9.55 5.10 -10.03
N TRP A 143 9.01 5.01 -8.83
CA TRP A 143 8.63 6.13 -8.02
C TRP A 143 9.71 6.43 -6.97
N GLU A 144 9.84 7.69 -6.55
CA GLU A 144 11.00 8.22 -5.81
C GLU A 144 11.22 7.50 -4.48
N ASP A 145 10.14 7.22 -3.73
CA ASP A 145 10.20 6.51 -2.45
C ASP A 145 10.04 4.98 -2.55
N GLY A 146 10.14 4.44 -3.77
CA GLY A 146 9.98 3.02 -4.04
C GLY A 146 11.18 2.18 -3.58
N ASN A 147 11.21 1.76 -2.31
CA ASN A 147 12.32 0.96 -1.78
C ASN A 147 12.02 -0.56 -1.81
N PRO A 148 12.72 -1.36 -2.65
CA PRO A 148 12.56 -2.82 -2.70
C PRO A 148 13.08 -3.57 -1.47
N ASN A 149 13.77 -2.88 -0.55
CA ASN A 149 14.42 -3.47 0.62
C ASN A 149 13.70 -3.15 1.93
N THR A 150 12.51 -2.55 1.86
CA THR A 150 11.70 -2.33 3.06
C THR A 150 11.36 -3.67 3.67
N ALA A 151 11.68 -3.86 4.94
CA ALA A 151 11.35 -5.07 5.69
C ALA A 151 9.96 -4.95 6.31
N ASP A 152 9.26 -6.08 6.37
CA ASP A 152 8.04 -6.25 7.15
C ASP A 152 8.39 -6.52 8.64
N GLU A 153 7.39 -6.81 9.49
CA GLU A 153 7.61 -7.01 10.93
C GLU A 153 8.34 -8.31 11.29
N ILE A 154 8.61 -9.20 10.33
CA ILE A 154 9.47 -10.38 10.56
C ILE A 154 10.81 -10.26 9.82
N GLY A 155 11.18 -9.06 9.37
CA GLY A 155 12.43 -8.85 8.64
C GLY A 155 12.37 -9.29 7.17
N GLN A 156 11.23 -9.75 6.65
CA GLN A 156 11.12 -10.17 5.26
C GLN A 156 10.96 -8.97 4.34
N THR A 157 11.70 -8.96 3.23
CA THR A 157 11.60 -7.94 2.18
C THR A 157 10.76 -8.45 1.00
N PRO A 158 10.34 -7.58 0.06
CA PRO A 158 9.70 -8.03 -1.19
C PRO A 158 10.52 -9.08 -1.96
N VAL A 159 11.86 -9.05 -1.85
CA VAL A 159 12.76 -10.05 -2.45
C VAL A 159 12.57 -11.42 -1.81
N HIS A 160 12.46 -11.50 -0.48
CA HIS A 160 12.18 -12.75 0.25
C HIS A 160 10.87 -13.37 -0.25
N LEU A 161 9.80 -12.58 -0.32
CA LEU A 161 8.49 -13.07 -0.74
C LEU A 161 8.46 -13.49 -2.21
N ALA A 162 9.11 -12.75 -3.10
CA ALA A 162 9.20 -13.15 -4.51
C ALA A 162 9.96 -14.47 -4.68
N ALA A 163 11.04 -14.68 -3.92
CA ALA A 163 11.82 -15.92 -3.94
C ALA A 163 11.01 -17.10 -3.34
N LYS A 164 10.45 -16.91 -2.14
CA LYS A 164 9.62 -17.89 -1.42
C LYS A 164 8.40 -18.35 -2.21
N CYS A 165 7.76 -17.44 -2.93
CA CYS A 165 6.55 -17.73 -3.71
C CYS A 165 6.82 -18.13 -5.18
N GLY A 166 8.08 -18.33 -5.55
CA GLY A 166 8.48 -18.77 -6.89
C GLY A 166 8.22 -17.75 -8.00
N LYS A 167 8.19 -16.45 -7.67
CA LYS A 167 7.86 -15.37 -8.62
C LYS A 167 9.11 -14.86 -9.35
N ALA A 168 9.76 -15.74 -10.11
CA ALA A 168 11.04 -15.48 -10.79
C ALA A 168 11.08 -14.16 -11.60
N THR A 169 10.01 -13.82 -12.33
CA THR A 169 9.94 -12.56 -13.09
C THR A 169 9.86 -11.32 -12.20
N SER A 170 9.16 -11.40 -11.06
CA SER A 170 9.10 -10.33 -10.07
C SER A 170 10.40 -10.20 -9.30
N LEU A 171 11.00 -11.32 -8.93
CA LEU A 171 12.32 -11.39 -8.30
C LEU A 171 13.38 -10.71 -9.17
N ARG A 172 13.45 -11.07 -10.46
CA ARG A 172 14.37 -10.46 -11.42
C ARG A 172 14.20 -8.94 -11.51
N LEU A 173 12.95 -8.45 -11.47
CA LEU A 173 12.67 -7.02 -11.51
C LEU A 173 13.14 -6.32 -10.24
N LEU A 174 12.86 -6.89 -9.07
CA LEU A 174 13.29 -6.36 -7.78
C LEU A 174 14.82 -6.27 -7.69
N LEU A 175 15.52 -7.34 -8.08
CA LEU A 175 16.99 -7.38 -8.07
C LEU A 175 17.61 -6.33 -9.01
N ARG A 176 17.06 -6.17 -10.23
CA ARG A 176 17.48 -5.11 -11.17
C ARG A 176 17.27 -3.69 -10.63
N LYS A 177 16.39 -3.52 -9.65
CA LYS A 177 16.06 -2.24 -9.04
C LYS A 177 16.69 -2.06 -7.66
N GLY A 178 17.73 -2.83 -7.34
CA GLY A 178 18.50 -2.67 -6.11
C GLY A 178 18.00 -3.52 -4.93
N GLY A 179 17.20 -4.57 -5.20
CA GLY A 179 16.85 -5.57 -4.20
C GLY A 179 18.09 -6.32 -3.70
N ILE A 180 18.25 -6.41 -2.38
CA ILE A 180 19.40 -7.04 -1.72
C ILE A 180 19.08 -8.50 -1.40
N LEU A 181 20.03 -9.40 -1.72
CA LEU A 181 19.91 -10.85 -1.51
C LEU A 181 20.55 -11.34 -0.20
N ASP A 182 21.31 -10.48 0.47
CA ASP A 182 22.06 -10.81 1.68
C ASP A 182 21.36 -10.34 2.96
N LEU A 183 20.17 -9.73 2.84
CA LEU A 183 19.35 -9.39 4.00
C LEU A 183 18.77 -10.68 4.57
N GLU A 184 18.91 -10.85 5.88
CA GLU A 184 18.31 -11.94 6.64
C GLU A 184 17.01 -11.45 7.29
N ASP A 185 15.99 -12.31 7.29
CA ASP A 185 14.81 -12.10 8.10
C ASP A 185 15.07 -12.45 9.58
N ASP A 186 14.09 -12.29 10.45
CA ASP A 186 14.24 -12.50 11.90
C ASP A 186 14.62 -13.94 12.27
N GLU A 187 14.45 -14.90 11.36
CA GLU A 187 14.86 -16.31 11.52
C GLU A 187 16.26 -16.59 10.93
N GLY A 188 16.97 -15.57 10.44
CA GLY A 188 18.28 -15.72 9.79
C GLY A 188 18.16 -16.23 8.34
N MET A 189 16.97 -16.16 7.73
CA MET A 189 16.73 -16.70 6.40
C MET A 189 16.94 -15.62 5.33
N THR A 190 17.96 -15.81 4.49
CA THR A 190 18.15 -15.00 3.28
C THR A 190 17.15 -15.41 2.18
N PRO A 191 16.82 -14.54 1.20
CA PRO A 191 15.95 -14.87 0.07
C PRO A 191 16.33 -16.15 -0.68
N ILE A 192 17.63 -16.45 -0.82
CA ILE A 192 18.09 -17.66 -1.51
C ILE A 192 17.76 -18.95 -0.73
N LYS A 193 17.82 -18.92 0.61
CA LYS A 193 17.45 -20.06 1.48
C LYS A 193 15.96 -20.37 1.39
N LEU A 194 15.13 -19.37 1.07
CA LEU A 194 13.68 -19.51 0.88
C LEU A 194 13.28 -19.77 -0.58
N ALA A 195 14.20 -19.65 -1.54
CA ALA A 195 13.90 -19.63 -2.96
C ALA A 195 13.47 -21.01 -3.50
N THR A 196 12.52 -21.01 -4.44
CA THR A 196 12.25 -22.19 -5.28
C THR A 196 13.35 -22.37 -6.33
N ASP A 197 13.50 -23.57 -6.91
CA ASP A 197 14.51 -23.87 -7.94
C ASP A 197 14.56 -22.83 -9.08
N SER A 198 13.40 -22.45 -9.62
CA SER A 198 13.29 -21.43 -10.69
C SER A 198 13.78 -20.03 -10.26
N CYS A 199 13.69 -19.72 -8.97
CA CYS A 199 14.18 -18.47 -8.40
C CYS A 199 15.67 -18.55 -8.09
N ILE A 200 16.20 -19.71 -7.70
CA ILE A 200 17.64 -19.95 -7.53
C ILE A 200 18.37 -19.68 -8.86
N ASP A 201 17.88 -20.23 -9.96
CA ASP A 201 18.43 -19.96 -11.29
C ASP A 201 18.46 -18.45 -11.60
N THR A 202 17.37 -17.76 -11.26
CA THR A 202 17.25 -16.31 -11.47
C THR A 202 18.23 -15.51 -10.60
N ILE A 203 18.45 -15.93 -9.36
CA ILE A 203 19.38 -15.32 -8.42
C ILE A 203 20.82 -15.50 -8.92
N ILE A 204 21.20 -16.72 -9.28
CA ILE A 204 22.54 -17.05 -9.79
C ILE A 204 22.82 -16.26 -11.08
N GLN A 205 21.86 -16.25 -12.03
CA GLN A 205 21.99 -15.46 -13.25
C GLN A 205 22.19 -13.97 -12.97
N HIS A 206 21.48 -13.42 -11.98
CA HIS A 206 21.64 -12.02 -11.59
C HIS A 206 23.00 -11.74 -10.96
N GLN A 207 23.49 -12.59 -10.06
CA GLN A 207 24.82 -12.46 -9.45
C GLN A 207 25.94 -12.54 -10.49
N ILE A 208 25.87 -13.51 -11.41
CA ILE A 208 26.85 -13.62 -12.51
C ILE A 208 26.84 -12.34 -13.36
N ALA A 209 25.66 -11.86 -13.76
CA ALA A 209 25.52 -10.65 -14.57
C ALA A 209 26.08 -9.40 -13.87
N THR A 210 25.83 -9.24 -12.57
CA THR A 210 26.35 -8.10 -11.79
C THR A 210 27.87 -8.18 -11.60
N MET A 211 28.43 -9.36 -11.40
CA MET A 211 29.88 -9.57 -11.30
C MET A 211 30.60 -9.24 -12.61
N ILE A 212 30.09 -9.73 -13.74
CA ILE A 212 30.63 -9.42 -15.07
C ILE A 212 30.50 -7.92 -15.36
N GLY A 213 29.35 -7.31 -15.08
CA GLY A 213 29.13 -5.88 -15.28
C GLY A 213 30.12 -5.01 -14.49
N LYS A 214 30.38 -5.36 -13.22
CA LYS A 214 31.38 -4.67 -12.38
C LYS A 214 32.79 -4.82 -12.93
N GLN A 215 33.17 -6.00 -13.40
CA GLN A 215 34.49 -6.24 -14.00
C GLN A 215 34.69 -5.44 -15.29
N ILE A 216 33.69 -5.44 -16.19
CA ILE A 216 33.72 -4.66 -17.43
C ILE A 216 33.82 -3.17 -17.12
N SER A 217 32.99 -2.66 -16.21
CA SER A 217 33.04 -1.25 -15.78
C SER A 217 34.42 -0.87 -15.24
N LYS A 218 35.01 -1.69 -14.36
CA LYS A 218 36.35 -1.48 -13.81
C LYS A 218 37.45 -1.49 -14.88
N TYR A 219 37.33 -2.37 -15.87
CA TYR A 219 38.25 -2.44 -17.00
C TYR A 219 38.20 -1.17 -17.86
N PHE A 220 37.00 -0.67 -18.17
CA PHE A 220 36.85 0.57 -18.94
C PHE A 220 37.33 1.80 -18.17
N MET A 221 37.04 1.91 -16.86
CA MET A 221 37.49 3.05 -16.05
C MET A 221 39.03 3.13 -15.98
N ARG A 222 39.72 1.99 -15.85
CA ARG A 222 41.19 1.93 -15.85
C ARG A 222 41.86 2.29 -17.18
N LYS A 223 41.12 2.30 -18.28
CA LYS A 223 41.66 2.60 -19.62
C LYS A 223 41.48 4.07 -20.01
N MET A 224 40.76 4.85 -19.21
CA MET A 224 40.53 6.28 -19.41
C MET A 224 41.37 7.18 -18.49
N GLU A 225 42.17 6.59 -17.61
CA GLU A 225 43.25 7.22 -16.82
C GLU A 225 44.59 7.06 -17.55
#